data_AF-A0AAF0TV59-F1
#
_entry.id   AF-A0AAF0TV59-F1
#
_cell.length_a   1.000
_cell.length_b   1.000
_cell.length_c   1.000
_cell.angle_alpha   90.00
_cell.angle_beta   90.00
_cell.angle_gamma   90.00
#
_symmetry.space_group_name_H-M   'P 1'
#
loop_
_entity.id
_entity.type
_entity.pdbx_description
1 polymer ?
#
loop_
_entity_poly.entity_id
_entity_poly.type
_entity_poly.pdbx_seq_one_letter_code
_entity_poly.pdbx_strand_id
1 'polypeptide(L)'
;MDRNKIVMKKIEDPGAREQFYSKRKGSIVKKSNELGVLCDTDIALLMFSPTGEVTIYSSGESFEDIMINAMKQPDELNRRSTPNPDEEAHMEKLNEVKQTLSEAQEKISSYEPQVENINTVEEADAYNQYLLGAMERIQRSKAKLLANQEFLQRNENVAMASVNAEDMAAAGLAIEDSYGLDIYDDINDYAKDLLNSPLYSNPDYKPTLSPESHPEFHVEVKECLQNISDDCGVIIFNKIFDNGKYTDVDECCAQLLTLGKKCHHTIIESTIDSPEMKGVNKTAVWINSDNLWKKCSFVSH
;
A
#
# COMPACT_ATOMS: atom_id res chain seq x y z
N MET A 1 -37.68 -36.33 22.78
CA MET A 1 -36.53 -35.84 23.56
C MET A 1 -36.80 -34.38 23.87
N ASP A 2 -37.01 -34.05 25.14
CA ASP A 2 -37.25 -32.67 25.56
C ASP A 2 -36.05 -31.80 25.22
N ARG A 3 -36.28 -30.69 24.51
CA ARG A 3 -35.23 -29.71 24.22
C ARG A 3 -35.14 -28.77 25.41
N ASN A 4 -34.08 -28.90 26.20
CA ASN A 4 -33.81 -27.95 27.27
C ASN A 4 -33.73 -26.53 26.70
N LYS A 5 -34.45 -25.59 27.33
CA LYS A 5 -34.40 -24.17 26.98
C LYS A 5 -32.97 -23.67 27.15
N ILE A 6 -32.40 -23.16 26.06
CA ILE A 6 -31.03 -22.61 26.05
C ILE A 6 -31.09 -21.13 26.42
N VAL A 7 -30.21 -20.69 27.32
CA VAL A 7 -30.03 -19.27 27.68
C VAL A 7 -29.30 -18.55 26.55
N MET A 8 -29.71 -17.33 26.19
CA MET A 8 -29.05 -16.49 25.18
C MET A 8 -27.76 -15.88 25.76
N LYS A 9 -26.70 -16.69 25.76
CA LYS A 9 -25.33 -16.29 26.11
C LYS A 9 -24.34 -16.96 25.16
N LYS A 10 -23.09 -16.49 25.15
CA LYS A 10 -22.02 -17.12 24.38
C LYS A 10 -21.87 -18.59 24.81
N ILE A 11 -21.74 -19.48 23.82
CA ILE A 11 -21.38 -20.88 24.05
C ILE A 11 -19.86 -20.92 24.17
N GLU A 12 -19.36 -21.30 25.33
CA GLU A 12 -17.92 -21.26 25.62
C GLU A 12 -17.16 -22.36 24.85
N ASP A 13 -17.71 -23.57 24.82
CA ASP A 13 -17.13 -24.71 24.10
C ASP A 13 -17.05 -24.42 22.59
N PRO A 14 -15.85 -24.37 21.98
CA PRO A 14 -15.67 -24.01 20.57
C PRO A 14 -16.36 -24.97 19.60
N GLY A 15 -16.32 -26.28 19.87
CA GLY A 15 -16.93 -27.30 19.01
C GLY A 15 -18.45 -27.22 19.00
N ALA A 16 -19.07 -27.09 20.17
CA ALA A 16 -20.50 -26.84 20.28
C ALA A 16 -20.86 -25.48 19.65
N ARG A 17 -20.08 -24.43 19.90
CA ARG A 17 -20.33 -23.11 19.31
C ARG A 17 -20.37 -23.18 17.78
N GLU A 18 -19.43 -23.89 17.16
CA GLU A 18 -19.39 -24.07 15.70
C GLU A 18 -20.58 -24.88 15.19
N GLN A 19 -20.91 -26.00 15.82
CA GLN A 19 -22.07 -26.82 15.45
C GLN A 19 -23.39 -26.06 15.58
N PHE A 20 -23.54 -25.26 16.65
CA PHE A 20 -24.72 -24.43 16.86
C PHE A 20 -24.78 -23.27 15.85
N TYR A 21 -23.65 -22.63 15.54
CA TYR A 21 -23.57 -21.62 14.49
C TYR A 21 -24.02 -22.20 13.15
N SER A 22 -23.41 -23.30 12.71
CA SER A 22 -23.75 -23.97 11.45
C SER A 22 -25.24 -24.31 11.33
N LYS A 23 -25.85 -24.85 12.40
CA LYS A 23 -27.29 -25.16 12.43
C LYS A 23 -28.16 -23.89 12.39
N ARG A 24 -27.80 -22.86 13.16
CA ARG A 24 -28.58 -21.61 13.24
C ARG A 24 -28.44 -20.79 11.96
N LYS A 25 -27.25 -20.71 11.37
CA LYS A 25 -26.96 -20.04 10.10
C LYS A 25 -27.96 -20.45 9.02
N GLY A 26 -28.07 -21.76 8.78
CA GLY A 26 -29.02 -22.28 7.79
C GLY A 26 -30.48 -21.92 8.11
N SER A 27 -30.89 -21.97 9.38
CA SER A 27 -32.24 -21.59 9.78
C SER A 27 -32.54 -20.09 9.63
N ILE A 28 -31.55 -19.23 9.89
CA ILE A 28 -31.66 -17.78 9.75
C ILE A 28 -31.80 -17.43 8.27
N VAL A 29 -30.91 -17.95 7.41
CA VAL A 29 -30.96 -17.76 5.96
C VAL A 29 -32.32 -18.21 5.40
N LYS A 30 -32.81 -19.39 5.81
CA LYS A 30 -34.12 -19.87 5.39
C LYS A 30 -35.24 -18.93 5.80
N LYS A 31 -35.21 -18.41 7.03
CA LYS A 31 -36.22 -17.46 7.53
C LYS A 31 -36.16 -16.11 6.83
N SER A 32 -34.96 -15.62 6.52
CA SER A 32 -34.78 -14.41 5.72
C SER A 32 -35.32 -14.61 4.31
N ASN A 33 -35.09 -15.76 3.67
CA ASN A 33 -35.70 -16.07 2.37
C ASN A 33 -37.24 -16.11 2.43
N GLU A 34 -37.79 -16.80 3.42
CA GLU A 34 -39.25 -16.84 3.63
C GLU A 34 -39.81 -15.42 3.81
N LEU A 35 -39.13 -14.57 4.60
CA LEU A 35 -39.56 -13.19 4.84
C LEU A 35 -39.47 -12.33 3.57
N GLY A 36 -38.37 -12.45 2.82
CA GLY A 36 -38.16 -11.69 1.59
C GLY A 36 -39.25 -12.00 0.55
N VAL A 37 -39.60 -13.28 0.40
CA VAL A 37 -40.68 -13.71 -0.52
C VAL A 37 -42.06 -13.29 -0.01
N LEU A 38 -42.34 -13.44 1.30
CA LEU A 38 -43.68 -13.16 1.84
C LEU A 38 -44.00 -11.67 1.91
N CYS A 39 -42.98 -10.83 2.10
CA CYS A 39 -43.13 -9.40 2.26
C CYS A 39 -42.69 -8.60 1.04
N ASP A 40 -42.24 -9.26 -0.03
CA ASP A 40 -41.67 -8.63 -1.23
C ASP A 40 -40.61 -7.58 -0.88
N THR A 41 -39.62 -8.00 -0.10
CA THR A 41 -38.58 -7.11 0.44
C THR A 41 -37.21 -7.72 0.29
N ASP A 42 -36.25 -6.90 -0.13
CA ASP A 42 -34.85 -7.29 -0.21
C ASP A 42 -34.23 -7.38 1.19
N ILE A 43 -33.54 -8.48 1.46
CA ILE A 43 -32.91 -8.76 2.75
C ILE A 43 -31.47 -9.19 2.48
N ALA A 44 -30.53 -8.45 3.06
CA ALA A 44 -29.11 -8.80 3.07
C ALA A 44 -28.70 -9.31 4.46
N LEU A 45 -27.87 -10.36 4.51
CA LEU A 45 -27.23 -10.88 5.71
C LEU A 45 -25.73 -10.98 5.52
N LEU A 46 -24.98 -10.46 6.49
CA LEU A 46 -23.54 -10.64 6.62
C LEU A 46 -23.26 -11.33 7.95
N MET A 47 -22.71 -12.54 7.92
CA MET A 47 -22.48 -13.35 9.12
C MET A 47 -21.02 -13.80 9.20
N PHE A 48 -20.39 -13.60 10.35
CA PHE A 48 -19.05 -14.11 10.65
C PHE A 48 -19.15 -15.35 11.51
N SER A 49 -18.50 -16.43 11.11
CA SER A 49 -18.46 -17.67 11.88
C SER A 49 -17.51 -17.55 13.08
N PRO A 50 -17.62 -18.44 14.08
CA PRO A 50 -16.62 -18.59 15.13
C PRO A 50 -15.19 -18.87 14.62
N THR A 51 -15.05 -19.41 13.40
CA THR A 51 -13.76 -19.66 12.73
C THR A 51 -13.27 -18.47 11.89
N GLY A 52 -14.06 -17.40 11.78
CA GLY A 52 -13.72 -16.21 11.00
C GLY A 52 -14.19 -16.23 9.54
N GLU A 53 -14.85 -17.30 9.11
CA GLU A 53 -15.43 -17.39 7.77
C GLU A 53 -16.62 -16.44 7.61
N VAL A 54 -16.67 -15.76 6.48
CA VAL A 54 -17.77 -14.87 6.12
C VAL A 54 -18.82 -15.66 5.35
N THR A 55 -20.09 -15.49 5.71
CA THR A 55 -21.23 -15.94 4.90
C THR A 55 -22.07 -14.72 4.54
N ILE A 56 -22.23 -14.50 3.24
CA ILE A 56 -23.08 -13.47 2.66
C ILE A 56 -24.35 -14.13 2.11
N TYR A 57 -25.50 -13.49 2.32
CA TYR A 57 -26.76 -13.87 1.71
C TYR A 57 -27.54 -12.63 1.31
N SER A 58 -28.19 -12.67 0.15
CA SER A 58 -29.20 -11.69 -0.25
C SER A 58 -30.45 -12.40 -0.78
N SER A 59 -31.62 -11.81 -0.57
CA SER A 59 -32.84 -12.16 -1.27
C SER A 59 -33.14 -11.12 -2.34
N GLY A 60 -33.43 -11.55 -3.58
CA GLY A 60 -33.76 -10.65 -4.67
C GLY A 60 -32.52 -10.08 -5.35
N GLU A 61 -32.18 -8.84 -5.01
CA GLU A 61 -31.04 -8.10 -5.56
C GLU A 61 -29.67 -8.61 -5.05
N SER A 62 -28.58 -8.10 -5.65
CA SER A 62 -27.23 -8.38 -5.17
C SER A 62 -27.03 -7.80 -3.76
N PHE A 63 -26.14 -8.43 -2.98
CA PHE A 63 -25.85 -7.94 -1.64
C PHE A 63 -25.32 -6.51 -1.66
N GLU A 64 -24.47 -6.20 -2.65
CA GLU A 64 -23.87 -4.90 -2.87
C GLU A 64 -24.95 -3.83 -3.12
N ASP A 65 -25.92 -4.11 -4.00
CA ASP A 65 -26.99 -3.17 -4.32
C ASP A 65 -27.87 -2.87 -3.11
N ILE A 66 -28.25 -3.90 -2.35
CA ILE A 66 -29.02 -3.73 -1.12
C ILE A 66 -28.26 -2.87 -0.11
N MET A 67 -26.96 -3.10 0.07
CA MET A 67 -26.11 -2.33 0.99
C MET A 67 -25.95 -0.88 0.52
N ILE A 68 -25.69 -0.65 -0.77
CA ILE A 68 -25.60 0.69 -1.36
C ILE A 68 -26.91 1.44 -1.17
N ASN A 69 -28.05 0.79 -1.43
CA ASN A 69 -29.36 1.39 -1.27
C ASN A 69 -29.67 1.70 0.20
N ALA A 70 -29.26 0.85 1.14
CA ALA A 70 -29.36 1.13 2.57
C ALA A 70 -28.51 2.34 2.99
N MET A 71 -27.29 2.47 2.46
CA MET A 71 -26.40 3.61 2.73
C MET A 71 -26.89 4.94 2.12
N LYS A 72 -27.68 4.89 1.04
CA LYS A 72 -28.28 6.07 0.41
C LYS A 72 -29.47 6.63 1.18
N GLN A 73 -30.08 5.87 2.08
CA GLN A 73 -31.23 6.34 2.85
C GLN A 73 -30.77 7.32 3.95
N PRO A 74 -31.39 8.51 4.07
CA PRO A 74 -31.07 9.45 5.12
C PRO A 74 -31.48 8.88 6.49
N ASP A 75 -30.51 8.35 7.22
CA ASP A 75 -30.34 8.31 8.68
C ASP A 75 -31.58 8.25 9.61
N GLU A 76 -32.65 7.55 9.23
CA GLU A 76 -33.74 7.20 10.16
C GLU A 76 -33.25 6.27 11.29
N LEU A 77 -32.10 5.59 11.11
CA LEU A 77 -31.46 4.73 12.12
C LEU A 77 -30.55 5.48 13.09
N ASN A 78 -30.15 6.73 12.80
CA ASN A 78 -29.16 7.46 13.59
C ASN A 78 -29.74 8.17 14.83
N ARG A 79 -31.06 8.06 15.07
CA ARG A 79 -31.69 8.60 16.29
C ARG A 79 -31.24 7.93 17.60
N ARG A 80 -30.40 6.89 17.54
CA ARG A 80 -29.86 6.19 18.73
C ARG A 80 -28.34 6.23 18.88
N SER A 81 -27.61 6.79 17.93
CA SER A 81 -26.17 6.95 18.07
C SER A 81 -25.90 8.28 18.75
N THR A 82 -25.30 8.26 19.93
CA THR A 82 -24.62 9.43 20.47
C THR A 82 -23.56 9.90 19.46
N PRO A 83 -23.32 11.20 19.29
CA PRO A 83 -22.31 11.70 18.36
C PRO A 83 -20.97 10.99 18.62
N ASN A 84 -20.46 10.28 17.62
CA ASN A 84 -19.17 9.63 17.71
C ASN A 84 -18.09 10.68 17.40
N PRO A 85 -17.11 10.93 18.28
CA PRO A 85 -16.05 11.93 18.06
C PRO A 85 -15.27 11.72 16.74
N ASP A 86 -15.23 10.48 16.24
CA ASP A 86 -14.58 10.15 14.98
C ASP A 86 -15.34 10.69 13.75
N GLU A 87 -16.67 10.81 13.83
CA GLU A 87 -17.52 11.24 12.71
C GLU A 87 -17.31 12.72 12.37
N GLU A 88 -17.06 13.55 13.40
CA GLU A 88 -16.71 14.97 13.26
C GLU A 88 -15.32 15.14 12.62
N ALA A 89 -14.34 14.35 13.06
CA ALA A 89 -13.00 14.33 12.46
C ALA A 89 -13.01 13.82 11.00
N HIS A 90 -13.89 12.87 10.67
CA HIS A 90 -14.10 12.41 9.30
C HIS A 90 -14.76 13.47 8.42
N MET A 91 -15.71 14.24 8.96
CA MET A 91 -16.37 15.32 8.24
C MET A 91 -15.43 16.51 8.00
N GLU A 92 -14.56 16.82 8.97
CA GLU A 92 -13.50 17.83 8.81
C GLU A 92 -12.53 17.45 7.69
N LYS A 93 -12.03 16.20 7.69
CA LYS A 93 -11.17 15.68 6.61
C LYS A 93 -11.87 15.68 5.26
N LEU A 94 -13.16 15.33 5.22
CA LEU A 94 -13.92 15.36 3.97
C LEU A 94 -14.02 16.79 3.41
N ASN A 95 -14.18 17.79 4.27
CA ASN A 95 -14.22 19.19 3.86
C ASN A 95 -12.85 19.68 3.38
N GLU A 96 -11.77 19.28 4.05
CA GLU A 96 -10.39 19.55 3.63
C GLU A 96 -10.09 18.94 2.24
N VAL A 97 -10.48 17.69 2.01
CA VAL A 97 -10.34 17.03 0.70
C VAL A 97 -11.18 17.73 -0.38
N LYS A 98 -12.40 18.18 -0.06
CA LYS A 98 -13.23 18.95 -1.00
C LYS A 98 -12.59 20.29 -1.35
N GLN A 99 -12.01 20.97 -0.38
CA GLN A 99 -11.33 22.24 -0.59
C GLN A 99 -10.09 22.06 -1.48
N THR A 100 -9.23 21.09 -1.16
CA THR A 100 -8.04 20.79 -1.97
C THR A 100 -8.39 20.35 -3.39
N LEU A 101 -9.48 19.61 -3.58
CA LEU A 101 -10.00 19.26 -4.91
C LEU A 101 -10.43 20.51 -5.69
N SER A 102 -11.15 21.44 -5.06
CA SER A 102 -11.55 22.70 -5.69
C SER A 102 -10.34 23.54 -6.12
N GLU A 103 -9.33 23.64 -5.26
CA GLU A 103 -8.09 24.38 -5.56
C GLU A 103 -7.28 23.71 -6.67
N ALA A 104 -7.22 22.38 -6.68
CA ALA A 104 -6.57 21.62 -7.75
C ALA A 104 -7.30 21.79 -9.09
N GLN A 105 -8.64 21.79 -9.08
CA GLN A 105 -9.45 22.04 -10.26
C GLN A 105 -9.26 23.47 -10.80
N GLU A 106 -9.18 24.47 -9.92
CA GLU A 106 -8.90 25.86 -10.32
C GLU A 106 -7.50 25.99 -10.94
N LYS A 107 -6.48 25.33 -10.35
CA LYS A 107 -5.13 25.25 -10.94
C LYS A 107 -5.16 24.58 -12.31
N ILE A 108 -5.84 23.45 -12.49
CA ILE A 108 -5.97 22.78 -13.79
C ILE A 108 -6.65 23.70 -14.80
N SER A 109 -7.74 24.37 -14.40
CA SER A 109 -8.45 25.34 -15.24
C SER A 109 -7.59 26.53 -15.67
N SER A 110 -6.54 26.88 -14.90
CA SER A 110 -5.59 27.93 -15.27
C SER A 110 -4.55 27.50 -16.31
N TYR A 111 -4.31 26.19 -16.48
CA TYR A 111 -3.37 25.65 -17.47
C TYR A 111 -4.07 25.25 -18.79
N GLU A 112 -5.38 24.97 -18.74
CA GLU A 112 -6.24 24.68 -19.91
C GLU A 112 -7.51 25.55 -19.88
N PRO A 113 -7.45 26.79 -20.38
CA PRO A 113 -8.61 27.65 -20.49
C PRO A 113 -9.57 27.08 -21.53
N GLN A 114 -10.86 27.19 -21.26
CA GLN A 114 -11.88 27.01 -22.28
C GLN A 114 -11.79 28.21 -23.22
N VAL A 115 -11.06 28.04 -24.34
CA VAL A 115 -10.78 29.11 -25.32
C VAL A 115 -12.07 29.68 -25.89
N GLU A 116 -13.17 28.91 -25.86
CA GLU A 116 -14.51 29.31 -26.28
C GLU A 116 -15.11 30.45 -25.44
N ASN A 117 -14.57 30.75 -24.25
CA ASN A 117 -15.10 31.76 -23.32
C ASN A 117 -14.31 33.07 -23.27
N ILE A 118 -13.25 33.22 -24.08
CA ILE A 118 -12.49 34.47 -24.17
C ILE A 118 -13.18 35.37 -25.19
N ASN A 119 -13.91 36.39 -24.72
CA ASN A 119 -14.77 37.22 -25.57
C ASN A 119 -14.20 38.62 -25.83
N THR A 120 -13.11 38.99 -25.16
CA THR A 120 -12.48 40.32 -25.27
C THR A 120 -10.96 40.23 -25.43
N VAL A 121 -10.37 41.28 -25.98
CA VAL A 121 -8.90 41.38 -26.18
C VAL A 121 -8.19 41.52 -24.84
N GLU A 122 -8.82 42.19 -23.88
CA GLU A 122 -8.32 42.38 -22.52
C GLU A 122 -8.25 41.05 -21.75
N GLU A 123 -9.27 40.19 -21.87
CA GLU A 123 -9.26 38.83 -21.29
C GLU A 123 -8.17 37.96 -21.93
N ALA A 124 -7.99 38.07 -23.26
CA ALA A 124 -6.94 37.36 -23.97
C ALA A 124 -5.53 37.82 -23.53
N ASP A 125 -5.33 39.12 -23.32
CA ASP A 125 -4.06 39.68 -22.86
C ASP A 125 -3.74 39.26 -21.42
N ALA A 126 -4.73 39.31 -20.51
CA ALA A 126 -4.56 38.84 -19.14
C ALA A 126 -4.17 37.35 -19.08
N TYR A 127 -4.80 36.52 -19.94
CA TYR A 127 -4.47 35.11 -20.05
C TYR A 127 -3.07 34.87 -20.63
N ASN A 128 -2.68 35.62 -21.67
CA ASN A 128 -1.33 35.57 -22.23
C ASN A 128 -0.26 35.96 -21.21
N GLN A 129 -0.48 37.02 -20.44
CA GLN A 129 0.45 37.42 -19.37
C GLN A 129 0.59 36.35 -18.29
N TYR A 130 -0.53 35.71 -17.92
CA TYR A 130 -0.53 34.61 -16.96
C TYR A 130 0.29 33.41 -17.46
N LEU A 131 0.07 32.99 -18.72
CA LEU A 131 0.81 31.90 -19.36
C LEU A 131 2.30 32.18 -19.45
N LEU A 132 2.69 33.37 -19.90
CA LEU A 132 4.09 33.77 -19.98
C LEU A 132 4.76 33.70 -18.60
N GLY A 133 4.08 34.19 -17.56
CA GLY A 133 4.56 34.07 -16.18
C GLY A 133 4.67 32.62 -15.69
N ALA A 134 3.74 31.74 -16.07
CA ALA A 134 3.82 30.31 -15.76
C ALA A 134 4.99 29.62 -16.47
N MET A 135 5.20 29.92 -17.75
CA MET A 135 6.33 29.43 -18.53
C MET A 135 7.67 29.86 -17.92
N GLU A 136 7.80 31.12 -17.48
CA GLU A 136 9.01 31.58 -16.80
C GLU A 136 9.28 30.83 -15.49
N ARG A 137 8.23 30.52 -14.71
CA ARG A 137 8.38 29.74 -13.47
C ARG A 137 8.88 28.32 -13.78
N ILE A 138 8.34 27.69 -14.83
CA ILE A 138 8.79 26.38 -15.31
C ILE A 138 10.24 26.45 -15.80
N GLN A 139 10.59 27.46 -16.59
CA GLN A 139 11.96 27.66 -17.08
C GLN A 139 12.96 27.89 -15.93
N ARG A 140 12.58 28.68 -14.92
CA ARG A 140 13.38 28.87 -13.70
C ARG A 140 13.55 27.56 -12.93
N SER A 141 12.48 26.77 -12.79
CA SER A 141 12.54 25.47 -12.13
C SER A 141 13.47 24.51 -12.89
N LYS A 142 13.31 24.44 -14.22
CA LYS A 142 14.18 23.66 -15.11
C LYS A 142 15.65 24.08 -14.98
N ALA A 143 15.94 25.39 -14.95
CA ALA A 143 17.30 25.90 -14.79
C ALA A 143 17.91 25.52 -13.43
N LYS A 144 17.11 25.53 -12.35
CA LYS A 144 17.56 25.06 -11.03
C LYS A 144 17.87 23.56 -11.03
N LEU A 145 17.01 22.75 -11.66
CA LEU A 145 17.24 21.30 -11.76
C LEU A 145 18.48 20.97 -12.59
N LEU A 146 18.69 21.66 -13.71
CA LEU A 146 19.89 21.50 -14.53
C LEU A 146 21.14 21.97 -13.79
N ALA A 147 21.09 23.08 -13.07
CA ALA A 147 22.21 23.54 -12.23
C ALA A 147 22.54 22.55 -11.11
N ASN A 148 21.53 21.93 -10.50
CA ASN A 148 21.73 20.87 -9.52
C ASN A 148 22.34 19.61 -10.16
N GLN A 149 21.90 19.24 -11.36
CA GLN A 149 22.48 18.13 -12.12
C GLN A 149 23.94 18.40 -12.50
N GLU A 150 24.27 19.61 -12.95
CA GLU A 150 25.65 20.05 -13.24
C GLU A 150 26.51 20.10 -11.97
N PHE A 151 25.94 20.48 -10.83
CA PHE A 151 26.62 20.47 -9.53
C PHE A 151 26.90 19.03 -9.06
N LEU A 152 25.94 18.11 -9.21
CA LEU A 152 26.14 16.69 -8.92
C LEU A 152 27.20 16.07 -9.84
N GLN A 153 27.14 16.34 -11.14
CA GLN A 153 28.15 15.87 -12.09
C GLN A 153 29.54 16.48 -11.81
N ARG A 154 29.64 17.74 -11.40
CA ARG A 154 30.92 18.33 -10.95
C ARG A 154 31.44 17.65 -9.69
N ASN A 155 30.58 17.36 -8.73
CA ASN A 155 31.00 16.70 -7.49
C ASN A 155 31.38 15.24 -7.73
N GLU A 156 30.70 14.53 -8.64
CA GLU A 156 31.09 13.20 -9.12
C GLU A 156 32.44 13.24 -9.86
N ASN A 157 32.66 14.26 -10.70
CA ASN A 157 33.95 14.44 -11.39
C ASN A 157 35.09 14.83 -10.43
N VAL A 158 34.80 15.60 -9.38
CA VAL A 158 35.77 15.91 -8.31
C VAL A 158 36.05 14.68 -7.45
N ALA A 159 35.03 13.86 -7.15
CA ALA A 159 35.18 12.59 -6.45
C ALA A 159 35.96 11.56 -7.29
N MET A 160 35.68 11.46 -8.60
CA MET A 160 36.48 10.63 -9.51
C MET A 160 37.91 11.17 -9.67
N ALA A 161 38.11 12.49 -9.66
CA ALA A 161 39.46 13.07 -9.69
C ALA A 161 40.22 12.88 -8.36
N SER A 162 39.54 12.86 -7.21
CA SER A 162 40.15 12.53 -5.93
C SER A 162 40.47 11.04 -5.82
N VAL A 163 39.58 10.17 -6.31
CA VAL A 163 39.84 8.72 -6.42
C VAL A 163 41.00 8.46 -7.39
N ASN A 164 41.08 9.16 -8.52
CA ASN A 164 42.21 9.05 -9.45
C ASN A 164 43.52 9.67 -8.89
N ALA A 165 43.44 10.67 -8.02
CA ALA A 165 44.61 11.21 -7.31
C ALA A 165 45.09 10.23 -6.22
N GLU A 166 44.16 9.52 -5.59
CA GLU A 166 44.44 8.39 -4.70
C GLU A 166 44.97 7.17 -5.48
N ASP A 167 44.53 6.92 -6.72
CA ASP A 167 45.08 5.89 -7.62
C ASP A 167 46.46 6.28 -8.18
N MET A 168 46.71 7.57 -8.44
CA MET A 168 48.06 8.10 -8.75
C MET A 168 49.00 8.02 -7.54
N ALA A 169 48.46 8.13 -6.32
CA ALA A 169 49.21 7.91 -5.07
C ALA A 169 49.37 6.41 -4.76
N ALA A 170 48.43 5.55 -5.18
CA ALA A 170 48.51 4.10 -5.05
C ALA A 170 49.44 3.46 -6.11
N ALA A 171 49.84 4.20 -7.14
CA ALA A 171 50.78 3.76 -8.16
C ALA A 171 52.28 3.94 -7.80
N GLY A 172 52.66 4.41 -6.60
CA GLY A 172 54.06 4.60 -6.21
C GLY A 172 54.38 4.27 -4.73
N LEU A 173 54.93 3.08 -4.46
CA LEU A 173 55.50 2.63 -3.16
C LEU A 173 56.95 3.13 -3.01
N ALA A 174 57.39 3.93 -2.05
CA ALA A 174 58.78 4.41 -2.10
C ALA A 174 59.92 3.36 -1.85
N ILE A 175 60.60 2.87 -2.90
CA ILE A 175 62.09 2.81 -3.05
C ILE A 175 62.43 3.95 -4.04
N GLU A 176 62.16 5.18 -3.60
CA GLU A 176 61.44 6.20 -4.39
C GLU A 176 60.15 5.69 -5.09
N ASP A 177 60.11 4.46 -5.61
CA ASP A 177 58.98 3.69 -6.15
C ASP A 177 59.25 2.15 -5.95
N SER A 178 58.22 1.27 -5.88
CA SER A 178 58.22 -0.23 -5.73
C SER A 178 58.30 -0.99 -4.36
N TYR A 179 57.12 -1.52 -3.95
CA TYR A 179 56.70 -2.85 -3.41
C TYR A 179 57.30 -3.59 -2.20
N GLY A 180 56.41 -3.95 -1.25
CA GLY A 180 56.46 -5.18 -0.43
C GLY A 180 55.56 -5.23 0.83
N LEU A 181 54.40 -5.90 0.74
CA LEU A 181 53.71 -6.81 1.71
C LEU A 181 53.46 -6.32 3.17
N ASP A 182 52.23 -6.34 3.74
CA ASP A 182 51.40 -7.50 4.12
C ASP A 182 49.96 -7.07 4.53
N ILE A 183 48.93 -7.17 3.67
CA ILE A 183 47.48 -7.25 4.07
C ILE A 183 46.65 -7.88 2.93
N TYR A 184 46.84 -9.17 2.59
CA TYR A 184 46.04 -9.82 1.52
C TYR A 184 45.66 -11.29 1.77
N ASP A 185 45.59 -11.73 3.03
CA ASP A 185 45.26 -13.14 3.33
C ASP A 185 43.90 -13.37 4.04
N ASP A 186 43.17 -12.36 4.50
CA ASP A 186 41.94 -12.60 5.30
C ASP A 186 40.62 -12.62 4.51
N ILE A 187 40.59 -12.25 3.22
CA ILE A 187 39.33 -12.10 2.47
C ILE A 187 38.97 -13.35 1.63
N ASN A 188 39.95 -14.19 1.27
CA ASN A 188 39.75 -15.21 0.24
C ASN A 188 39.25 -16.58 0.73
N ASP A 189 39.08 -16.78 2.03
CA ASP A 189 38.58 -18.05 2.58
C ASP A 189 37.05 -18.11 2.74
N TYR A 190 36.36 -16.96 2.82
CA TYR A 190 34.90 -16.94 2.97
C TYR A 190 34.14 -17.25 1.66
N ALA A 191 34.76 -17.00 0.51
CA ALA A 191 34.12 -17.16 -0.81
C ALA A 191 34.14 -18.61 -1.33
N LYS A 192 34.98 -19.50 -0.78
CA LYS A 192 35.10 -20.89 -1.26
C LYS A 192 34.06 -21.85 -0.68
N ASP A 193 33.46 -21.52 0.46
CA ASP A 193 32.48 -22.40 1.14
C ASP A 193 31.05 -22.26 0.60
N LEU A 194 30.71 -21.15 -0.04
CA LEU A 194 29.36 -20.91 -0.60
C LEU A 194 29.08 -21.68 -1.91
N LEU A 195 30.12 -22.15 -2.60
CA LEU A 195 29.99 -22.82 -3.91
C LEU A 195 29.87 -24.35 -3.84
N ASN A 196 29.89 -24.97 -2.65
CA ASN A 196 29.90 -26.43 -2.49
C ASN A 196 28.72 -27.02 -1.67
N SER A 197 27.58 -26.32 -1.55
CA SER A 197 26.45 -26.82 -0.74
C SER A 197 25.50 -27.77 -1.50
N PRO A 198 25.00 -28.89 -0.90
CA PRO A 198 24.44 -30.03 -1.63
C PRO A 198 22.95 -29.95 -2.02
N LEU A 199 22.31 -28.78 -1.97
CA LEU A 199 20.85 -28.68 -2.12
C LEU A 199 20.32 -28.66 -3.57
N TYR A 200 21.19 -28.71 -4.58
CA TYR A 200 20.81 -28.65 -6.00
C TYR A 200 21.28 -29.88 -6.80
N SER A 201 21.02 -31.08 -6.31
CA SER A 201 21.31 -32.31 -7.07
C SER A 201 20.30 -33.43 -6.81
N ASN A 202 18.99 -33.13 -6.91
CA ASN A 202 17.98 -34.18 -6.91
C ASN A 202 17.08 -34.14 -8.18
N PRO A 203 17.27 -35.08 -9.14
CA PRO A 203 16.54 -35.10 -10.40
C PRO A 203 15.11 -35.68 -10.34
N ASP A 204 14.60 -36.09 -9.16
CA ASP A 204 13.29 -36.76 -9.02
C ASP A 204 12.14 -35.89 -8.45
N TYR A 205 12.31 -34.57 -8.34
CA TYR A 205 11.22 -33.69 -7.86
C TYR A 205 10.22 -33.36 -8.98
N LYS A 206 8.97 -33.84 -8.86
CA LYS A 206 7.87 -33.51 -9.77
C LYS A 206 6.76 -32.76 -9.01
N PRO A 207 6.46 -31.48 -9.33
CA PRO A 207 5.36 -30.76 -8.72
C PRO A 207 4.01 -31.28 -9.26
N THR A 208 3.10 -31.66 -8.36
CA THR A 208 1.69 -31.95 -8.65
C THR A 208 0.88 -30.66 -8.71
N LEU A 209 0.06 -30.51 -9.76
CA LEU A 209 -0.86 -29.39 -10.00
C LEU A 209 -2.30 -29.71 -9.54
N SER A 210 -3.04 -28.62 -9.29
CA SER A 210 -4.51 -28.41 -9.22
C SER A 210 -5.20 -28.49 -7.84
N PRO A 211 -6.32 -27.75 -7.60
CA PRO A 211 -7.26 -27.16 -8.58
C PRO A 211 -7.47 -25.63 -8.53
N GLU A 212 -7.73 -25.04 -9.70
CA GLU A 212 -8.31 -23.70 -9.89
C GLU A 212 -9.79 -23.65 -9.49
N SER A 213 -10.22 -22.50 -8.96
CA SER A 213 -11.55 -21.83 -8.99
C SER A 213 -11.71 -20.99 -7.71
N HIS A 214 -12.16 -19.73 -7.64
CA HIS A 214 -13.09 -18.89 -8.42
C HIS A 214 -12.83 -17.39 -8.04
N PRO A 215 -13.55 -16.36 -8.57
CA PRO A 215 -13.01 -15.05 -8.87
C PRO A 215 -13.59 -13.98 -7.92
N GLU A 216 -12.88 -13.69 -6.83
CA GLU A 216 -12.85 -12.34 -6.31
C GLU A 216 -11.51 -11.75 -6.73
N PHE A 217 -11.49 -10.47 -7.09
CA PHE A 217 -10.35 -9.78 -7.70
C PHE A 217 -9.10 -9.87 -6.79
N HIS A 218 -8.33 -10.96 -6.91
CA HIS A 218 -6.99 -11.08 -6.39
C HIS A 218 -6.16 -10.09 -7.18
N VAL A 219 -5.90 -8.92 -6.60
CA VAL A 219 -4.83 -8.06 -7.13
C VAL A 219 -3.55 -8.85 -6.93
N GLU A 220 -3.00 -9.37 -8.02
CA GLU A 220 -1.75 -10.12 -7.95
C GLU A 220 -0.66 -9.19 -7.42
N VAL A 221 0.19 -9.67 -6.51
CA VAL A 221 1.31 -8.88 -5.95
C VAL A 221 2.14 -8.24 -7.07
N LYS A 222 2.27 -8.92 -8.22
CA LYS A 222 2.94 -8.43 -9.42
C LYS A 222 2.31 -7.17 -10.01
N GLU A 223 0.99 -7.04 -9.97
CA GLU A 223 0.28 -5.83 -10.45
C GLU A 223 0.55 -4.65 -9.52
N CYS A 224 0.55 -4.89 -8.20
CA CYS A 224 0.88 -3.86 -7.22
C CYS A 224 2.32 -3.34 -7.40
N LEU A 225 3.28 -4.22 -7.64
CA LEU A 225 4.69 -3.82 -7.75
C LEU A 225 5.03 -2.98 -9.00
N GLN A 226 4.11 -2.78 -9.95
CA GLN A 226 4.39 -2.03 -11.18
C GLN A 226 4.67 -0.54 -10.95
N ASN A 227 4.19 0.03 -9.84
CA ASN A 227 4.26 1.46 -9.57
C ASN A 227 5.22 1.82 -8.42
N ILE A 228 6.13 0.91 -8.07
CA ILE A 228 7.19 1.14 -7.09
C ILE A 228 8.54 0.74 -7.69
N SER A 229 9.55 1.58 -7.53
CA SER A 229 10.93 1.27 -7.95
C SER A 229 11.56 0.24 -7.02
N ASP A 230 12.51 -0.55 -7.54
CA ASP A 230 13.22 -1.56 -6.76
C ASP A 230 13.94 -0.95 -5.53
N ASP A 231 14.56 0.23 -5.71
CA ASP A 231 15.22 0.97 -4.61
C ASP A 231 14.24 1.32 -3.50
N CYS A 232 13.07 1.89 -3.85
CA CYS A 232 12.05 2.19 -2.86
C CYS A 232 11.40 0.96 -2.24
N GLY A 233 11.25 -0.13 -3.02
CA GLY A 233 10.78 -1.41 -2.52
C GLY A 233 11.68 -1.94 -1.39
N VAL A 234 12.99 -1.94 -1.59
CA VAL A 234 13.97 -2.39 -0.60
C VAL A 234 13.97 -1.52 0.65
N ILE A 235 13.93 -0.19 0.49
CA ILE A 235 13.92 0.77 1.61
C ILE A 235 12.66 0.58 2.47
N ILE A 236 11.49 0.48 1.84
CA ILE A 236 10.21 0.28 2.53
C ILE A 236 10.17 -1.09 3.21
N PHE A 237 10.61 -2.14 2.52
CA PHE A 237 10.70 -3.48 3.09
C PHE A 237 11.57 -3.49 4.35
N ASN A 238 12.80 -2.96 4.27
CA ASN A 238 13.69 -2.94 5.43
C ASN A 238 13.16 -2.06 6.57
N LYS A 239 12.45 -0.96 6.26
CA LYS A 239 11.80 -0.15 7.28
C LYS A 239 10.77 -0.94 8.08
N ILE A 240 9.99 -1.78 7.40
CA ILE A 240 8.89 -2.54 7.99
C ILE A 240 9.40 -3.78 8.72
N PHE A 241 10.29 -4.54 8.08
CA PHE A 241 10.67 -5.89 8.47
C PHE A 241 12.00 -5.99 9.25
N ASP A 242 12.90 -5.00 9.13
CA ASP A 242 14.19 -4.99 9.85
C ASP A 242 14.21 -3.96 10.98
N ASN A 243 13.12 -3.89 11.75
CA ASN A 243 12.95 -3.01 12.92
C ASN A 243 13.26 -1.52 12.65
N GLY A 244 13.07 -1.05 11.42
CA GLY A 244 13.24 0.35 11.09
C GLY A 244 14.69 0.83 10.94
N LYS A 245 15.65 -0.08 10.68
CA LYS A 245 17.08 0.27 10.43
C LYS A 245 17.30 1.35 9.37
N TYR A 246 16.41 1.44 8.39
CA TYR A 246 16.42 2.54 7.42
C TYR A 246 15.59 3.71 7.96
N THR A 247 16.21 4.88 8.09
CA THR A 247 15.55 6.08 8.63
C THR A 247 15.02 7.01 7.55
N ASP A 248 15.60 6.95 6.35
CA ASP A 248 15.26 7.81 5.23
C ASP A 248 14.32 7.10 4.26
N VAL A 249 13.02 7.31 4.45
CA VAL A 249 11.96 6.74 3.60
C VAL A 249 11.15 7.86 2.93
N ASP A 250 11.49 9.12 3.21
CA ASP A 250 10.68 10.27 2.82
C ASP A 250 10.66 10.44 1.30
N GLU A 251 11.78 10.15 0.64
CA GLU A 251 11.89 10.12 -0.83
C GLU A 251 11.01 9.02 -1.49
N CYS A 252 10.71 7.95 -0.76
CA CYS A 252 9.89 6.84 -1.24
C CYS A 252 8.41 6.93 -0.87
N CYS A 253 8.03 7.91 -0.04
CA CYS A 253 6.65 8.09 0.39
C CYS A 253 5.70 8.38 -0.77
N ALA A 254 6.13 9.14 -1.78
CA ALA A 254 5.30 9.42 -2.96
C ALA A 254 4.95 8.15 -3.75
N GLN A 255 5.92 7.24 -3.93
CA GLN A 255 5.71 5.95 -4.60
C GLN A 255 4.83 5.03 -3.75
N LEU A 256 5.04 4.99 -2.42
CA LEU A 256 4.21 4.21 -1.50
C LEU A 256 2.74 4.68 -1.49
N LEU A 257 2.49 5.99 -1.53
CA LEU A 257 1.13 6.52 -1.58
C LEU A 257 0.48 6.27 -2.95
N THR A 258 1.24 6.39 -4.03
CA THR A 258 0.78 6.09 -5.40
C THR A 258 0.41 4.61 -5.58
N LEU A 259 1.17 3.71 -4.96
CA LEU A 259 0.85 2.27 -4.86
C LEU A 259 -0.54 2.03 -4.26
N GLY A 260 -0.94 2.86 -3.30
CA GLY A 260 -2.25 2.80 -2.66
C GLY A 260 -2.33 1.77 -1.53
N LYS A 261 -3.22 2.06 -0.56
CA LYS A 261 -3.30 1.31 0.70
C LYS A 261 -3.64 -0.16 0.51
N LYS A 262 -4.51 -0.46 -0.48
CA LYS A 262 -4.89 -1.84 -0.82
C LYS A 262 -3.67 -2.66 -1.25
N CYS A 263 -2.88 -2.14 -2.20
CA CYS A 263 -1.68 -2.82 -2.68
C CYS A 263 -0.59 -2.93 -1.61
N HIS A 264 -0.39 -1.89 -0.81
CA HIS A 264 0.53 -1.94 0.32
C HIS A 264 0.21 -3.09 1.28
N HIS A 265 -1.05 -3.22 1.71
CA HIS A 265 -1.48 -4.32 2.58
C HIS A 265 -1.33 -5.69 1.92
N THR A 266 -1.73 -5.83 0.65
CA THR A 266 -1.62 -7.10 -0.08
C THR A 266 -0.16 -7.56 -0.20
N ILE A 267 0.78 -6.66 -0.45
CA ILE A 267 2.21 -6.97 -0.48
C ILE A 267 2.70 -7.44 0.89
N ILE A 268 2.35 -6.72 1.96
CA ILE A 268 2.78 -7.06 3.32
C ILE A 268 2.22 -8.41 3.76
N GLU A 269 0.92 -8.66 3.56
CA GLU A 269 0.27 -9.92 3.89
C GLU A 269 0.91 -11.10 3.15
N SER A 270 1.08 -10.97 1.83
CA SER A 270 1.74 -11.99 1.00
C SER A 270 3.18 -12.25 1.42
N THR A 271 3.88 -11.22 1.88
CA THR A 271 5.28 -11.32 2.32
C THR A 271 5.39 -11.99 3.69
N ILE A 272 4.52 -11.63 4.64
CA ILE A 272 4.48 -12.25 5.97
C ILE A 272 4.16 -13.74 5.90
N ASP A 273 3.32 -14.14 4.95
CA ASP A 273 2.92 -15.53 4.75
C ASP A 273 3.92 -16.34 3.92
N SER A 274 4.99 -15.71 3.43
CA SER A 274 6.04 -16.38 2.67
C SER A 274 6.88 -17.32 3.57
N PRO A 275 7.37 -18.46 3.04
CA PRO A 275 8.20 -19.40 3.80
C PRO A 275 9.47 -18.77 4.39
N GLU A 276 10.03 -17.76 3.72
CA GLU A 276 11.23 -17.03 4.10
C GLU A 276 11.02 -16.16 5.34
N MET A 277 9.78 -15.73 5.59
CA MET A 277 9.41 -14.87 6.73
C MET A 277 8.94 -15.65 7.96
N LYS A 278 9.19 -16.97 7.98
CA LYS A 278 8.82 -17.85 9.09
C LYS A 278 9.53 -17.45 10.38
N GLY A 279 8.76 -17.04 11.38
CA GLY A 279 9.25 -16.62 12.70
C GLY A 279 9.33 -15.11 12.91
N VAL A 280 9.02 -14.31 11.88
CA VAL A 280 8.87 -12.86 12.02
C VAL A 280 7.65 -12.54 12.90
N ASN A 281 7.79 -11.53 13.76
CA ASN A 281 6.69 -11.06 14.60
C ASN A 281 5.66 -10.29 13.75
N LYS A 282 4.62 -10.99 13.31
CA LYS A 282 3.55 -10.44 12.45
C LYS A 282 2.95 -9.15 13.02
N THR A 283 2.71 -9.09 14.33
CA THR A 283 2.15 -7.90 14.99
C THR A 283 3.08 -6.70 14.90
N ALA A 284 4.38 -6.90 15.11
CA ALA A 284 5.37 -5.82 15.00
C ALA A 284 5.50 -5.30 13.56
N VAL A 285 5.45 -6.20 12.58
CA VAL A 285 5.46 -5.85 11.15
C VAL A 285 4.27 -4.96 10.79
N TRP A 286 3.05 -5.35 11.19
CA TRP A 286 1.85 -4.55 10.93
C TRP A 286 1.91 -3.18 11.62
N ILE A 287 2.41 -3.10 12.86
CA ILE A 287 2.62 -1.82 13.55
C ILE A 287 3.61 -0.93 12.78
N ASN A 288 4.74 -1.49 12.34
CA ASN A 288 5.75 -0.73 11.59
C ASN A 288 5.23 -0.26 10.23
N SER A 289 4.49 -1.13 9.53
CA SER A 289 3.76 -0.82 8.30
C SER A 289 2.81 0.36 8.49
N ASP A 290 1.90 0.28 9.47
CA ASP A 290 0.92 1.34 9.74
C ASP A 290 1.58 2.66 10.12
N ASN A 291 2.67 2.60 10.89
CA ASN A 291 3.43 3.79 11.27
C ASN A 291 4.11 4.43 10.06
N LEU A 292 4.68 3.63 9.15
CA LEU A 292 5.27 4.13 7.91
C LEU A 292 4.19 4.75 7.00
N TRP A 293 3.06 4.07 6.83
CA TRP A 293 1.94 4.58 6.04
C TRP A 293 1.44 5.93 6.58
N LYS A 294 1.27 6.04 7.90
CA LYS A 294 0.90 7.29 8.58
C LYS A 294 1.96 8.37 8.39
N LYS A 295 3.25 8.04 8.54
CA LYS A 295 4.37 8.99 8.31
C LYS A 295 4.28 9.56 6.89
N CYS A 296 4.22 8.70 5.89
CA CYS A 296 4.17 9.13 4.49
C CYS A 296 2.92 9.95 4.17
N SER A 297 1.77 9.58 4.75
CA SER A 297 0.51 10.33 4.58
C SER A 297 0.56 11.74 5.20
N PHE A 298 1.46 11.98 6.17
CA PHE A 298 1.61 13.27 6.86
C PHE A 298 2.66 14.19 6.21
N VAL A 299 3.63 13.62 5.48
CA VAL A 299 4.68 14.34 4.77
C VAL A 299 4.19 14.89 3.41
N SER A 300 3.05 14.40 2.91
CA SER A 300 2.45 14.79 1.62
C SER A 300 1.47 15.97 1.66
N HIS A 301 1.49 16.79 2.73
CA HIS A 301 0.79 18.08 2.84
C HIS A 301 1.80 19.21 2.99
#